data_AF-A0A2H5WLQ8-F1
#
_entry.id   AF-A0A2H5WLQ8-F1
#
_cell.length_a   1.000
_cell.length_b   1.000
_cell.length_c   1.000
_cell.angle_alpha   90.00
_cell.angle_beta   90.00
_cell.angle_gamma   90.00
#
_symmetry.space_group_name_H-M   'P 1'
#
loop_
_entity.id
_entity.type
_entity.pdbx_description
1 polymer ?
#
loop_
_entity_poly.entity_id
_entity_poly.type
_entity_poly.pdbx_seq_one_letter_code
_entity_poly.pdbx_strand_id
1 'polypeptide(L)'
;MQPDSPAQQAGIRIGDVLLAIDGKPVKTIEDASKTIRASANKPITLTLRRGGETLTLTVTPRLEEERDEKGNVQKIGRIGVVWRTERRPQPLGTVIGHAARLSVGIVFGIADSLYRLVSGKGNIHEVGSIISIASATSAAAQLGFVEVADFAAMFSIMLGVVNLLPIPVLDGGYLLIFTIEALRRRKLSPEAMARVQIAGLVIVLAIFITVFSLDIYKLVTGKLIR
;
A
#
# COMPACT_ATOMS: atom_id res chain seq x y z
N MET A 1 11.33 -19.05 -11.03
CA MET A 1 12.70 -19.33 -10.53
C MET A 1 13.67 -18.85 -11.60
N GLN A 2 14.72 -18.14 -11.22
CA GLN A 2 15.78 -17.70 -12.13
C GLN A 2 16.85 -18.81 -12.25
N PRO A 3 17.40 -19.04 -13.45
CA PRO A 3 18.58 -19.88 -13.63
C PRO A 3 19.78 -19.37 -12.81
N ASP A 4 20.60 -20.29 -12.29
CA ASP A 4 21.83 -20.04 -11.51
C ASP A 4 21.64 -19.15 -10.27
N SER A 5 20.42 -19.18 -9.73
CA SER A 5 20.05 -18.43 -8.54
C SER A 5 20.46 -19.15 -7.24
N PRO A 6 20.68 -18.41 -6.14
CA PRO A 6 20.95 -19.03 -4.84
C PRO A 6 19.89 -20.04 -4.40
N ALA A 7 18.62 -19.79 -4.72
CA ALA A 7 17.54 -20.75 -4.44
C ALA A 7 17.70 -22.06 -5.21
N GLN A 8 18.09 -22.00 -6.49
CA GLN A 8 18.33 -23.19 -7.28
C GLN A 8 19.52 -23.99 -6.74
N GLN A 9 20.61 -23.30 -6.37
CA GLN A 9 21.79 -23.92 -5.75
C GLN A 9 21.48 -24.56 -4.40
N ALA A 10 20.60 -23.95 -3.61
CA ALA A 10 20.10 -24.50 -2.36
C ALA A 10 19.13 -25.69 -2.54
N GLY A 11 18.74 -26.02 -3.78
CA GLY A 11 17.85 -27.15 -4.08
C GLY A 11 16.36 -26.85 -3.90
N ILE A 12 15.98 -25.56 -3.85
CA ILE A 12 14.58 -25.13 -3.88
C ILE A 12 13.99 -25.48 -5.25
N ARG A 13 12.73 -25.89 -5.28
CA ARG A 13 12.01 -26.27 -6.51
C ARG A 13 10.74 -25.46 -6.69
N ILE A 14 10.31 -25.32 -7.94
CA ILE A 14 8.99 -24.73 -8.24
C ILE A 14 7.92 -25.62 -7.61
N GLY A 15 7.01 -25.01 -6.86
CA GLY A 15 5.96 -25.71 -6.10
C GLY A 15 6.25 -25.86 -4.61
N ASP A 16 7.47 -25.53 -4.15
CA ASP A 16 7.77 -25.47 -2.72
C ASP A 16 6.99 -24.32 -2.06
N VAL A 17 6.37 -24.61 -0.91
CA VAL A 17 5.63 -23.63 -0.11
C VAL A 17 6.47 -23.20 1.08
N LEU A 18 6.81 -21.92 1.16
CA LEU A 18 7.56 -21.36 2.28
C LEU A 18 6.69 -21.29 3.54
N LEU A 19 7.17 -21.90 4.63
CA LEU A 19 6.49 -21.93 5.93
C LEU A 19 7.19 -21.03 6.96
N ALA A 20 8.52 -21.01 6.98
CA ALA A 20 9.30 -20.23 7.93
C ALA A 20 10.66 -19.82 7.38
N ILE A 21 11.21 -18.72 7.93
CA ILE A 21 12.59 -18.28 7.72
C ILE A 21 13.26 -18.17 9.08
N ASP A 22 14.41 -18.82 9.26
CA ASP A 22 15.17 -18.88 10.51
C ASP A 22 14.31 -19.27 11.72
N GLY A 23 13.44 -20.27 11.52
CA GLY A 23 12.50 -20.77 12.54
C GLY A 23 11.31 -19.86 12.82
N LYS A 24 11.21 -18.67 12.20
CA LYS A 24 10.07 -17.76 12.34
C LYS A 24 9.02 -18.03 11.27
N PRO A 25 7.76 -18.35 11.64
CA PRO A 25 6.69 -18.56 10.66
C PRO A 25 6.47 -17.33 9.78
N VAL A 26 6.40 -17.56 8.48
CA VAL A 26 6.08 -16.53 7.48
C VAL A 26 4.60 -16.61 7.15
N LYS A 27 3.91 -15.47 7.19
CA LYS A 27 2.47 -15.39 6.86
C LYS A 27 2.22 -14.76 5.49
N THR A 28 3.09 -13.86 5.06
CA THR A 28 2.92 -13.08 3.83
C THR A 28 4.17 -13.12 2.97
N ILE A 29 4.01 -12.84 1.67
CA ILE A 29 5.14 -12.71 0.75
C ILE A 29 6.00 -11.51 1.14
N GLU A 30 5.39 -10.45 1.65
CA GLU A 30 6.05 -9.22 2.11
C GLU A 30 7.00 -9.51 3.27
N ASP A 31 6.57 -10.31 4.26
CA ASP A 31 7.39 -10.71 5.41
C ASP A 31 8.61 -11.53 4.96
N ALA A 32 8.39 -12.49 4.05
CA ALA A 32 9.47 -13.28 3.46
C ALA A 32 10.44 -12.39 2.68
N SER A 33 9.91 -11.54 1.79
CA SER A 33 10.70 -10.67 0.92
C SER A 33 11.53 -9.68 1.74
N LYS A 34 10.96 -9.09 2.78
CA LYS A 34 11.66 -8.19 3.71
C LYS A 34 12.83 -8.89 4.39
N THR A 35 12.61 -10.11 4.90
CA THR A 35 13.64 -10.90 5.59
C THR A 35 14.76 -11.30 4.63
N ILE A 36 14.42 -11.81 3.44
CA ILE A 36 15.40 -12.20 2.42
C ILE A 36 16.23 -11.01 1.94
N ARG A 37 15.57 -9.87 1.67
CA ARG A 37 16.23 -8.62 1.23
C ARG A 37 17.22 -8.09 2.24
N ALA A 38 16.94 -8.24 3.54
CA ALA A 38 17.81 -7.79 4.63
C ALA A 38 19.01 -8.73 4.88
N SER A 39 18.96 -9.97 4.39
CA SER A 39 19.97 -11.00 4.66
C SER A 39 20.97 -11.20 3.52
N ALA A 40 21.33 -10.13 2.80
CA ALA A 40 22.33 -10.21 1.75
C ALA A 40 23.66 -10.78 2.26
N ASN A 41 24.22 -11.75 1.54
CA ASN A 41 25.44 -12.49 1.87
C ASN A 41 25.42 -13.21 3.24
N LYS A 42 24.25 -13.36 3.87
CA LYS A 42 24.08 -14.09 5.14
C LYS A 42 23.26 -15.35 4.89
N PRO A 43 23.73 -16.54 5.30
CA PRO A 43 22.94 -17.76 5.17
C PRO A 43 21.67 -17.64 6.02
N ILE A 44 20.54 -17.95 5.41
CA ILE A 44 19.23 -18.05 6.07
C ILE A 44 18.67 -19.46 5.87
N THR A 45 17.93 -19.93 6.86
CA THR A 45 17.32 -21.25 6.87
C THR A 45 15.86 -21.13 6.46
N LEU A 46 15.48 -21.75 5.34
CA LEU A 46 14.11 -21.80 4.86
C LEU A 46 13.46 -23.13 5.25
N THR A 47 12.34 -23.08 5.95
CA THR A 47 11.46 -24.23 6.13
C THR A 47 10.42 -24.21 5.02
N LEU A 48 10.45 -25.22 4.16
CA LEU A 48 9.59 -25.36 2.99
C LEU A 48 8.73 -26.62 3.14
N ARG A 49 7.58 -26.62 2.48
CA ARG A 49 6.77 -27.83 2.26
C ARG A 49 6.80 -28.19 0.79
N ARG A 50 7.23 -29.41 0.49
CA ARG A 50 7.24 -29.97 -0.87
C ARG A 50 6.35 -31.19 -0.87
N GLY A 51 5.17 -31.07 -1.49
CA GLY A 51 4.13 -32.07 -1.36
C GLY A 51 3.64 -32.19 0.09
N GLY A 52 3.84 -33.37 0.69
CA GLY A 52 3.45 -33.67 2.08
C GLY A 52 4.58 -33.54 3.11
N GLU A 53 5.83 -33.37 2.67
CA GLU A 53 7.00 -33.33 3.56
C GLU A 53 7.45 -31.91 3.86
N THR A 54 7.93 -31.71 5.09
CA THR A 54 8.57 -30.46 5.51
C THR A 54 10.08 -30.63 5.40
N LEU A 55 10.73 -29.73 4.69
CA LEU A 55 12.17 -29.74 4.44
C LEU A 55 12.80 -28.40 4.81
N THR A 56 14.02 -28.46 5.29
CA THR A 56 14.78 -27.31 5.73
C THR A 56 16.00 -27.14 4.84
N LEU A 57 16.10 -26.01 4.14
CA LEU A 57 17.19 -25.70 3.23
C LEU A 57 17.86 -24.39 3.62
N THR A 58 19.19 -24.38 3.63
CA THR A 58 19.96 -23.16 3.84
C THR A 58 20.22 -22.50 2.50
N VAL A 59 19.87 -21.23 2.37
CA VAL A 59 20.15 -20.41 1.19
C VAL A 59 20.90 -19.16 1.60
N THR A 60 21.88 -18.74 0.79
CA THR A 60 22.59 -17.48 0.99
C THR A 60 22.13 -16.47 -0.06
N PRO A 61 21.33 -15.45 0.28
CA PRO A 61 20.90 -14.43 -0.66
C PRO A 61 22.11 -13.70 -1.27
N ARG A 62 22.12 -13.58 -2.61
CA ARG A 62 23.13 -12.84 -3.35
C ARG A 62 22.85 -11.34 -3.21
N LEU A 63 23.89 -10.56 -2.99
CA LEU A 63 23.81 -9.11 -3.02
C LEU A 63 23.54 -8.64 -4.46
N GLU A 64 22.43 -7.93 -4.65
CA GLU A 64 22.07 -7.26 -5.90
C GLU A 64 21.80 -5.77 -5.64
N GLU A 65 22.05 -4.95 -6.65
CA GLU A 65 21.72 -3.53 -6.64
C GLU A 65 20.35 -3.34 -7.29
N GLU A 66 19.43 -2.72 -6.55
CA GLU A 66 18.11 -2.35 -7.04
C GLU A 66 17.98 -0.84 -7.00
N ARG A 67 17.54 -0.25 -8.12
CA ARG A 67 17.18 1.17 -8.16
C ARG A 67 15.76 1.35 -7.67
N ASP A 68 15.57 2.25 -6.71
CA ASP A 68 14.24 2.69 -6.33
C ASP A 68 13.64 3.64 -7.40
N GLU A 69 12.35 3.96 -7.27
CA GLU A 69 11.63 4.88 -8.17
C GLU A 69 12.22 6.31 -8.16
N LYS A 70 13.07 6.64 -7.18
CA LYS A 70 13.75 7.93 -7.03
C LYS A 70 15.17 7.89 -7.62
N GLY A 71 15.61 6.75 -8.18
CA GLY A 71 16.93 6.55 -8.78
C GLY A 71 18.04 6.22 -7.79
N ASN A 72 17.75 6.07 -6.50
CA ASN A 72 18.75 5.68 -5.51
C ASN A 72 19.07 4.18 -5.64
N VAL A 73 20.34 3.84 -5.51
CA VAL A 73 20.80 2.45 -5.53
C VAL A 73 20.72 1.88 -4.12
N GLN A 74 19.88 0.87 -3.93
CA GLN A 74 19.80 0.09 -2.69
C GLN A 74 20.41 -1.29 -2.89
N LYS A 75 21.21 -1.72 -1.91
CA LYS A 75 21.80 -3.06 -1.89
C LYS A 75 20.86 -4.02 -1.17
N ILE A 76 20.38 -5.04 -1.88
CA ILE A 76 19.40 -6.00 -1.35
C ILE A 76 19.85 -7.44 -1.56
N GLY A 77 19.39 -8.33 -0.68
CA GLY A 77 19.55 -9.77 -0.85
C GLY A 77 18.48 -10.35 -1.79
N ARG A 78 18.90 -11.19 -2.74
CA ARG A 78 17.99 -11.93 -3.62
C ARG A 78 18.37 -13.39 -3.73
N ILE A 79 17.36 -14.25 -3.79
CA ILE A 79 17.52 -15.70 -3.97
C ILE A 79 17.00 -16.19 -5.33
N GLY A 80 16.46 -15.30 -6.19
CA GLY A 80 16.00 -15.63 -7.54
C GLY A 80 14.71 -16.45 -7.62
N VAL A 81 13.81 -16.30 -6.65
CA VAL A 81 12.47 -16.91 -6.68
C VAL A 81 11.40 -15.83 -6.69
N VAL A 82 10.28 -16.15 -7.34
CA VAL A 82 9.04 -15.38 -7.26
C VAL A 82 8.08 -16.21 -6.44
N TRP A 83 7.75 -15.74 -5.25
CA TRP A 83 6.72 -16.35 -4.42
C TRP A 83 5.36 -16.00 -5.01
N ARG A 84 4.44 -16.96 -5.01
CA ARG A 84 3.03 -16.72 -5.33
C ARG A 84 2.18 -17.10 -4.12
N THR A 85 1.20 -16.26 -3.81
CA THR A 85 0.31 -16.50 -2.68
C THR A 85 -0.57 -17.70 -3.02
N GLU A 86 -0.47 -18.76 -2.22
CA GLU A 86 -1.37 -19.89 -2.34
C GLU A 86 -2.73 -19.49 -1.74
N ARG A 87 -3.73 -19.26 -2.60
CA ARG A 87 -5.09 -18.97 -2.17
C ARG A 87 -5.74 -20.26 -1.68
N ARG A 88 -6.06 -20.34 -0.40
CA ARG A 88 -6.78 -21.48 0.18
C ARG A 88 -8.19 -21.06 0.62
N PRO A 89 -9.20 -21.93 0.42
CA PRO A 89 -10.50 -21.73 1.02
C PRO A 89 -10.36 -21.65 2.54
N GLN A 90 -10.98 -20.66 3.14
CA GLN A 90 -11.02 -20.45 4.58
C GLN A 90 -12.48 -20.32 5.02
N PRO A 91 -12.85 -20.71 6.25
CA PRO A 91 -14.20 -20.54 6.75
C PRO A 91 -14.63 -19.07 6.68
N LEU A 92 -15.88 -18.81 6.30
CA LEU A 92 -16.38 -17.45 6.04
C LEU A 92 -16.15 -16.49 7.23
N GLY A 93 -16.32 -16.96 8.47
CA GLY A 93 -16.06 -16.15 9.66
C GLY A 93 -14.60 -15.70 9.80
N THR A 94 -13.65 -16.56 9.43
CA THR A 94 -12.22 -16.20 9.43
C THR A 94 -11.89 -15.19 8.33
N VAL A 95 -12.52 -15.32 7.16
CA VAL A 95 -12.35 -14.40 6.03
C VAL A 95 -12.89 -13.02 6.38
N ILE A 96 -14.12 -12.93 6.92
CA ILE A 96 -14.72 -11.67 7.34
C ILE A 96 -13.89 -11.01 8.45
N GLY A 97 -13.48 -11.76 9.46
CA GLY A 97 -12.64 -11.23 10.55
C GLY A 97 -11.29 -10.73 10.06
N HIS A 98 -10.67 -11.45 9.11
CA HIS A 98 -9.42 -11.02 8.49
C HIS A 98 -9.60 -9.76 7.64
N ALA A 99 -10.65 -9.73 6.80
CA ALA A 99 -10.99 -8.58 5.97
C ALA A 99 -11.26 -7.33 6.83
N ALA A 100 -12.03 -7.45 7.92
CA ALA A 100 -12.28 -6.34 8.84
C ALA A 100 -10.99 -5.80 9.46
N ARG A 101 -10.09 -6.69 9.90
CA ARG A 101 -8.78 -6.29 10.46
C ARG A 101 -7.90 -5.61 9.40
N LEU A 102 -7.88 -6.14 8.16
CA LEU A 102 -7.21 -5.53 7.02
C LEU A 102 -7.75 -4.12 6.76
N SER A 103 -9.07 -3.97 6.66
CA SER A 103 -9.72 -2.67 6.43
C SER A 103 -9.37 -1.66 7.52
N VAL A 104 -9.39 -2.07 8.79
CA VAL A 104 -8.98 -1.21 9.91
C VAL A 104 -7.50 -0.80 9.77
N GLY A 105 -6.63 -1.73 9.41
CA GLY A 105 -5.21 -1.44 9.14
C GLY A 105 -5.02 -0.44 8.01
N ILE A 106 -5.78 -0.59 6.91
CA ILE A 106 -5.77 0.34 5.78
C ILE A 106 -6.24 1.72 6.22
N VAL A 107 -7.34 1.82 6.99
CA VAL A 107 -7.85 3.09 7.53
C VAL A 107 -6.78 3.83 8.34
N PHE A 108 -6.12 3.14 9.28
CA PHE A 108 -5.06 3.75 10.08
C PHE A 108 -3.82 4.12 9.26
N GLY A 109 -3.46 3.30 8.26
CA GLY A 109 -2.34 3.60 7.36
C GLY A 109 -2.60 4.86 6.51
N ILE A 110 -3.84 5.05 6.05
CA ILE A 110 -4.24 6.27 5.32
C ILE A 110 -4.22 7.48 6.26
N ALA A 111 -4.76 7.35 7.48
CA ALA A 111 -4.73 8.42 8.46
C ALA A 111 -3.29 8.84 8.83
N ASP A 112 -2.38 7.89 9.04
CA ASP A 112 -0.96 8.16 9.28
C ASP A 112 -0.30 8.86 8.08
N SER A 113 -0.59 8.40 6.86
CA SER A 113 -0.06 9.00 5.63
C SER A 113 -0.51 10.46 5.47
N LEU A 114 -1.79 10.74 5.73
CA LEU A 114 -2.33 12.11 5.74
C LEU A 114 -1.67 12.96 6.83
N TYR A 115 -1.51 12.41 8.04
CA TYR A 115 -0.82 13.11 9.13
C TYR A 115 0.63 13.46 8.78
N ARG A 116 1.37 12.53 8.18
CA ARG A 116 2.74 12.77 7.71
C ARG A 116 2.80 13.85 6.64
N LEU A 117 1.85 13.85 5.71
CA LEU A 117 1.75 14.87 4.66
C LEU A 117 1.54 16.26 5.25
N VAL A 118 0.55 16.44 6.14
CA VAL A 118 0.26 17.76 6.74
C VAL A 118 1.31 18.22 7.75
N SER A 119 2.05 17.29 8.37
CA SER A 119 3.16 17.61 9.28
C SER A 119 4.49 17.87 8.57
N GLY A 120 4.53 17.85 7.23
CA GLY A 120 5.74 18.07 6.44
C GLY A 120 6.75 16.92 6.47
N LYS A 121 6.40 15.78 7.08
CA LYS A 121 7.22 14.54 7.12
C LYS A 121 6.92 13.60 5.95
N GLY A 122 5.92 13.93 5.15
CA GLY A 122 5.49 13.22 3.96
C GLY A 122 6.06 13.87 2.70
N ASN A 123 6.12 13.08 1.63
CA ASN A 123 6.55 13.55 0.33
C ASN A 123 5.31 13.84 -0.53
N ILE A 124 5.10 15.10 -0.92
CA ILE A 124 3.93 15.48 -1.72
C ILE A 124 3.89 14.78 -3.09
N HIS A 125 5.04 14.34 -3.59
CA HIS A 125 5.13 13.59 -4.84
C HIS A 125 4.71 12.12 -4.75
N GLU A 126 4.43 11.62 -3.54
CA GLU A 126 3.84 10.29 -3.32
C GLU A 126 2.31 10.33 -3.33
N VAL A 127 1.71 11.52 -3.37
CA VAL A 127 0.26 11.69 -3.51
C VAL A 127 -0.09 11.55 -4.99
N GLY A 128 -0.70 10.43 -5.36
CA GLY A 128 -1.16 10.19 -6.74
C GLY A 128 -2.42 11.00 -7.08
N SER A 129 -2.45 11.60 -8.26
CA SER A 129 -3.65 12.20 -8.88
C SER A 129 -4.37 11.20 -9.80
N ILE A 130 -5.28 11.68 -10.63
CA ILE A 130 -6.04 10.92 -11.63
C ILE A 130 -5.13 10.08 -12.54
N ILE A 131 -3.97 10.61 -12.93
CA ILE A 131 -3.03 9.92 -13.84
C ILE A 131 -2.42 8.70 -13.13
N SER A 132 -1.95 8.89 -11.90
CA SER A 132 -1.41 7.82 -11.07
C SER A 132 -2.46 6.73 -10.80
N ILE A 133 -3.70 7.12 -10.55
CA ILE A 133 -4.83 6.20 -10.36
C ILE A 133 -5.10 5.41 -11.65
N ALA A 134 -5.15 6.07 -12.80
CA ALA A 134 -5.37 5.42 -14.09
C ALA A 134 -4.26 4.41 -14.43
N SER A 135 -3.00 4.78 -14.18
CA SER A 135 -1.86 3.88 -14.37
C SER A 135 -1.90 2.68 -13.43
N ALA A 136 -2.20 2.90 -12.14
CA ALA A 136 -2.31 1.82 -11.16
C ALA A 136 -3.48 0.88 -11.46
N THR A 137 -4.62 1.44 -11.90
CA THR A 137 -5.79 0.66 -12.33
C THR A 137 -5.47 -0.18 -13.57
N SER A 138 -4.75 0.41 -14.55
CA SER A 138 -4.30 -0.30 -15.75
C SER A 138 -3.36 -1.44 -15.41
N ALA A 139 -2.41 -1.23 -14.49
CA ALA A 139 -1.52 -2.27 -14.01
C ALA A 139 -2.28 -3.40 -13.31
N ALA A 140 -3.25 -3.08 -12.45
CA ALA A 140 -4.11 -4.07 -11.81
C ALA A 140 -4.94 -4.88 -12.83
N ALA A 141 -5.49 -4.21 -13.84
CA ALA A 141 -6.28 -4.85 -14.90
C ALA A 141 -5.47 -5.86 -15.73
N GLN A 142 -4.17 -5.61 -15.92
CA GLN A 142 -3.27 -6.56 -16.59
C GLN A 142 -3.00 -7.82 -15.75
N LEU A 143 -3.11 -7.73 -14.42
CA LEU A 143 -2.89 -8.86 -13.51
C LEU A 143 -4.12 -9.74 -13.35
N GLY A 144 -5.32 -9.18 -13.48
CA GLY A 144 -6.57 -9.92 -13.49
C GLY A 144 -7.69 -9.24 -12.71
N PHE A 145 -8.85 -9.90 -12.68
CA PHE A 145 -10.05 -9.36 -12.03
C PHE A 145 -9.90 -9.22 -10.51
N VAL A 146 -9.15 -10.12 -9.87
CA VAL A 146 -9.01 -10.10 -8.40
C VAL A 146 -8.20 -8.88 -7.98
N GLU A 147 -7.16 -8.54 -8.72
CA GLU A 147 -6.31 -7.39 -8.47
C GLU A 147 -7.07 -6.08 -8.71
N VAL A 148 -7.96 -6.03 -9.70
CA VAL A 148 -8.90 -4.90 -9.89
C VAL A 148 -9.88 -4.79 -8.73
N ALA A 149 -10.42 -5.91 -8.24
CA ALA A 149 -11.34 -5.92 -7.10
C ALA A 149 -10.63 -5.46 -5.80
N ASP A 150 -9.40 -5.92 -5.56
CA ASP A 150 -8.58 -5.48 -4.44
C ASP A 150 -8.25 -3.99 -4.54
N PHE A 151 -7.90 -3.50 -5.74
CA PHE A 151 -7.69 -2.09 -6.02
C PHE A 151 -8.96 -1.27 -5.71
N ALA A 152 -10.11 -1.69 -6.22
CA ALA A 152 -11.39 -1.03 -5.97
C ALA A 152 -11.76 -1.02 -4.48
N ALA A 153 -11.51 -2.11 -3.76
CA ALA A 153 -11.75 -2.20 -2.31
C ALA A 153 -10.86 -1.22 -1.53
N MET A 154 -9.57 -1.15 -1.86
CA MET A 154 -8.63 -0.19 -1.26
C MET A 154 -9.08 1.26 -1.52
N PHE A 155 -9.48 1.59 -2.76
CA PHE A 155 -9.97 2.92 -3.11
C PHE A 155 -11.28 3.28 -2.42
N SER A 156 -12.19 2.33 -2.26
CA SER A 156 -13.44 2.53 -1.51
C SER A 156 -13.15 2.92 -0.05
N ILE A 157 -12.22 2.22 0.61
CA ILE A 157 -11.78 2.57 1.97
C ILE A 157 -11.14 3.95 1.98
N MET A 158 -10.26 4.25 1.02
CA MET A 158 -9.59 5.55 0.92
C MET A 158 -10.58 6.70 0.76
N LEU A 159 -11.56 6.57 -0.12
CA LEU A 159 -12.61 7.59 -0.29
C LEU A 159 -13.44 7.74 0.98
N GLY A 160 -13.77 6.64 1.67
CA GLY A 160 -14.45 6.68 2.96
C GLY A 160 -13.66 7.44 4.03
N VAL A 161 -12.35 7.21 4.15
CA VAL A 161 -11.48 7.92 5.09
C VAL A 161 -11.35 9.40 4.73
N VAL A 162 -11.13 9.72 3.46
CA VAL A 162 -11.02 11.11 2.98
C VAL A 162 -12.34 11.86 3.20
N ASN A 163 -13.49 11.23 2.92
CA ASN A 163 -14.80 11.83 3.14
C ASN A 163 -15.10 12.11 4.61
N LEU A 164 -14.46 11.39 5.54
CA LEU A 164 -14.60 11.64 6.98
C LEU A 164 -13.71 12.78 7.49
N LEU A 165 -12.83 13.33 6.65
CA LEU A 165 -11.99 14.48 7.04
C LEU A 165 -12.87 15.71 7.36
N PRO A 166 -12.43 16.55 8.33
CA PRO A 166 -13.15 17.76 8.73
C PRO A 166 -12.97 18.91 7.72
N ILE A 167 -13.13 18.62 6.43
CA ILE A 167 -13.01 19.57 5.32
C ILE A 167 -14.42 19.90 4.83
N PRO A 168 -14.81 21.19 4.74
CA PRO A 168 -16.11 21.55 4.21
C PRO A 168 -16.29 21.04 2.77
N VAL A 169 -17.53 20.75 2.37
CA VAL A 169 -17.93 20.01 1.14
C VAL A 169 -17.90 18.48 1.28
N LEU A 170 -17.07 17.92 2.16
CA LEU A 170 -17.07 16.49 2.47
C LEU A 170 -18.04 16.16 3.61
N ASP A 171 -18.41 14.88 3.74
CA ASP A 171 -19.32 14.38 4.78
C ASP A 171 -18.83 14.70 6.20
N GLY A 172 -17.52 14.57 6.44
CA GLY A 172 -16.87 14.91 7.70
C GLY A 172 -16.89 16.41 8.01
N GLY A 173 -16.98 17.26 6.99
CA GLY A 173 -17.21 18.69 7.15
C GLY A 173 -18.58 18.99 7.76
N TYR A 174 -19.63 18.28 7.31
CA TYR A 174 -20.96 18.39 7.92
C TYR A 174 -20.96 17.86 9.36
N LEU A 175 -20.28 16.73 9.60
CA LEU A 175 -20.14 16.18 10.95
C LEU A 175 -19.44 17.17 11.90
N LEU A 176 -18.38 17.83 11.44
CA LEU A 176 -17.71 18.90 12.20
C LEU A 176 -18.68 20.04 12.50
N ILE A 177 -19.41 20.51 11.49
CA ILE A 177 -20.36 21.61 11.62
C ILE A 177 -21.46 21.27 12.60
N PHE A 178 -22.10 20.11 12.48
CA PHE A 178 -23.14 19.67 13.41
C PHE A 178 -22.60 19.49 14.83
N THR A 179 -21.36 19.02 14.97
CA THR A 179 -20.70 18.96 16.28
C THR A 179 -20.55 20.35 16.88
N ILE A 180 -20.11 21.34 16.10
CA ILE A 180 -20.00 22.74 16.53
C ILE A 180 -21.37 23.33 16.86
N GLU A 181 -22.41 23.06 16.06
CA GLU A 181 -23.78 23.53 16.30
C GLU A 181 -24.36 22.92 17.58
N ALA A 182 -24.13 21.63 17.83
CA ALA A 182 -24.55 20.93 19.04
C ALA A 182 -23.90 21.54 20.29
N LEU A 183 -22.59 21.85 20.22
CA LEU A 183 -21.85 22.51 21.30
C LEU A 183 -22.32 23.95 21.53
N ARG A 184 -22.56 24.71 20.45
CA ARG A 184 -23.01 26.11 20.52
C ARG A 184 -24.51 26.24 20.78
N ARG A 185 -25.27 25.15 20.67
CA ARG A 185 -26.75 25.10 20.70
C ARG A 185 -27.41 26.12 19.76
N ARG A 186 -26.73 26.48 18.67
CA ARG A 186 -27.19 27.46 17.68
C ARG A 186 -26.79 27.00 16.29
N LYS A 187 -27.75 27.05 15.36
CA LYS A 187 -27.52 26.74 13.95
C LYS A 187 -26.72 27.85 13.28
N LEU A 188 -25.87 27.50 12.34
CA LEU A 188 -25.25 28.45 11.43
C LEU A 188 -26.31 29.04 10.50
N SER A 189 -26.17 30.33 10.17
CA SER A 189 -27.02 30.92 9.14
C SER A 189 -26.73 30.26 7.78
N PRO A 190 -27.72 30.18 6.87
CA PRO A 190 -27.52 29.65 5.52
C PRO A 190 -26.34 30.31 4.79
N GLU A 191 -26.15 31.61 4.98
CA GLU A 191 -25.03 32.40 4.41
C GLU A 191 -23.67 32.01 5.00
N ALA A 192 -23.61 31.69 6.30
CA ALA A 192 -22.37 31.21 6.93
C ALA A 192 -22.03 29.80 6.45
N MET A 193 -23.02 28.91 6.35
CA MET A 193 -22.85 27.57 5.80
C MET A 193 -22.35 27.63 4.35
N ALA A 194 -22.96 28.46 3.50
CA ALA A 194 -22.54 28.64 2.12
C ALA A 194 -21.09 29.12 2.01
N ARG A 195 -20.68 30.11 2.83
CA ARG A 195 -19.28 30.59 2.86
C ARG A 195 -18.30 29.50 3.28
N VAL A 196 -18.64 28.71 4.31
CA VAL A 196 -17.81 27.59 4.77
C VAL A 196 -17.67 26.52 3.69
N GLN A 197 -18.75 26.18 2.99
CA GLN A 197 -18.70 25.23 1.88
C GLN A 197 -17.88 25.75 0.70
N ILE A 198 -18.06 27.00 0.29
CA ILE A 198 -17.26 27.60 -0.79
C ILE A 198 -15.77 27.61 -0.41
N ALA A 199 -15.44 27.96 0.83
CA ALA A 199 -14.06 27.92 1.32
C ALA A 199 -13.47 26.49 1.24
N GLY A 200 -14.23 25.48 1.68
CA GLY A 200 -13.80 24.09 1.54
C GLY A 200 -13.64 23.65 0.09
N LEU A 201 -14.57 24.02 -0.79
CA LEU A 201 -14.49 23.73 -2.22
C LEU A 201 -13.21 24.31 -2.84
N VAL A 202 -12.91 25.57 -2.53
CA VAL A 202 -11.70 26.24 -3.02
C VAL A 202 -10.44 25.54 -2.52
N ILE A 203 -10.41 25.12 -1.25
CA ILE A 203 -9.28 24.38 -0.68
C ILE A 203 -9.09 23.03 -1.40
N VAL A 204 -10.16 22.25 -1.55
CA VAL A 204 -10.12 20.95 -2.24
C VAL A 204 -9.68 21.12 -3.70
N LEU A 205 -10.22 22.12 -4.40
CA LEU A 205 -9.87 22.41 -5.78
C LEU A 205 -8.40 22.86 -5.91
N ALA A 206 -7.91 23.68 -4.99
CA ALA A 206 -6.51 24.10 -4.96
C ALA A 206 -5.56 22.91 -4.75
N ILE A 207 -5.89 22.01 -3.82
CA ILE A 207 -5.13 20.77 -3.60
C ILE A 207 -5.15 19.91 -4.87
N PHE A 208 -6.33 19.71 -5.46
CA PHE A 208 -6.49 18.94 -6.68
C PHE A 208 -5.63 19.49 -7.82
N ILE A 209 -5.72 20.80 -8.10
CA ILE A 209 -4.93 21.46 -9.14
C ILE A 209 -3.44 21.30 -8.87
N THR A 210 -3.01 21.45 -7.62
CA THR A 210 -1.60 21.32 -7.23
C THR A 210 -1.08 19.91 -7.52
N VAL A 211 -1.74 18.88 -6.97
CA VAL A 211 -1.31 17.48 -7.15
C VAL A 211 -1.43 17.04 -8.60
N PHE A 212 -2.49 17.45 -9.31
CA PHE A 212 -2.65 17.16 -10.73
C PHE A 212 -1.55 17.79 -11.59
N SER A 213 -1.14 19.03 -11.28
CA SER A 213 -0.04 19.70 -11.97
C SER A 213 1.29 18.99 -11.73
N LEU A 214 1.53 18.49 -10.52
CA LEU A 214 2.71 17.66 -10.19
C LEU A 214 2.72 16.35 -11.01
N ASP A 215 1.57 15.68 -11.12
CA ASP A 215 1.43 14.44 -11.90
C ASP A 215 1.68 14.67 -13.39
N ILE A 216 1.12 15.75 -13.97
CA ILE A 216 1.37 16.14 -15.37
C ILE A 216 2.87 16.41 -15.58
N TYR A 217 3.48 17.18 -14.68
CA TYR A 217 4.90 17.50 -14.81
C TYR A 217 5.76 16.23 -14.78
N LYS A 218 5.48 15.31 -13.85
CA LYS A 218 6.17 14.02 -13.75
C LYS A 218 6.01 13.21 -15.02
N LEU A 219 4.80 13.17 -15.60
CA LEU A 219 4.50 12.45 -16.83
C LEU A 219 5.28 13.01 -18.03
N VAL A 220 5.33 14.34 -18.18
CA VAL A 220 5.95 15.00 -19.34
C VAL A 220 7.47 15.01 -19.25
N THR A 221 8.03 15.26 -18.06
CA THR A 221 9.48 15.47 -17.89
C THR A 221 10.24 14.23 -17.44
N GLY A 222 9.53 13.21 -16.94
CA GLY A 222 10.13 12.05 -16.29
C GLY A 222 10.89 12.38 -15.00
N LYS A 223 10.76 13.62 -14.47
CA LYS A 223 11.47 14.11 -13.29
C LYS A 223 10.49 14.56 -12.21
N LEU A 224 10.91 14.44 -10.95
CA LEU A 224 10.24 15.04 -9.81
C LEU A 224 10.62 16.53 -9.74
N ILE A 225 9.65 17.41 -9.52
CA ILE A 225 9.94 18.83 -9.15
C ILE A 225 10.65 18.78 -7.80
N ARG A 226 11.81 19.43 -7.67
CA ARG A 226 12.54 19.52 -6.40
C ARG A 226 12.03 20.66 -5.55
#